data_AF-A0A1S3YSE6-F1
#
_entry.id   AF-A0A1S3YSE6-F1
#
_cell.length_a   1.000
_cell.length_b   1.000
_cell.length_c   1.000
_cell.angle_alpha   90.00
_cell.angle_beta   90.00
_cell.angle_gamma   90.00
#
_symmetry.space_group_name_H-M   'P 1'
#
loop_
_entity.id
_entity.type
_entity.pdbx_description
1 polymer ?
#
loop_
_entity_poly.entity_id
_entity_poly.type
_entity_poly.pdbx_seq_one_letter_code
_entity_poly.pdbx_strand_id
1 'polypeptide(L)'
;MHHYATISLKPPSSSNSATLTHHNHAFLLSPNLFPQNPNFVIPPLRKNLFNCKGVEIAVPKLRPNSLNNGDDKFRSITAVKDVDIATLGNLCIDIVLNVPQLPPKPLEHRKAYMEQLSKSPPDKRYWEAGGNCNVAIAAARLGLHCITIGHVGDEIYGRFLIDVLSDEGISIVGMNEQSEALNLPSSDYETLLCWVLVDPLQRHGFCSRADFNVDPAFNWMDKLSTEVKMAIRQSKILFCNGYDFDELSPSLLESAVECAVESGTSIFFDPGPRGKSLLAGRPEEKRALGKLLRMSEVLLLTSEEAVSLTGIDDPILAGQELLKNGACTKWVIVKMGPKGSILITKSSITCAPGFKVNIIDTVGCGDSFVAAIAFGFIHDLPLSYTLTLANAVGAATAMGCGAGRNVASLRKVLELLKESDLNEDDKFWDEVLNDKVNSQDLTVLSKLVVNGNHQVNRVSVQKVVSELLPKLESAPAKKVAAPSKR
;
A
#
# COMPACT_ATOMS: atom_id res chain seq x y z
N MET A 1 -11.41 16.12 19.99
CA MET A 1 -10.14 16.89 19.86
C MET A 1 -9.29 16.20 18.80
N HIS A 2 -9.34 16.67 17.54
CA HIS A 2 -8.56 16.08 16.45
C HIS A 2 -7.31 16.96 16.18
N HIS A 3 -6.12 16.36 16.27
CA HIS A 3 -4.86 16.97 15.86
C HIS A 3 -4.20 16.06 14.82
N TYR A 4 -4.01 16.61 13.63
CA TYR A 4 -3.29 15.99 12.52
C TYR A 4 -1.78 16.16 12.72
N ALA A 5 -1.03 15.10 12.42
CA ALA A 5 0.42 15.11 12.35
C ALA A 5 0.87 16.08 11.25
N THR A 6 1.67 17.08 11.63
CA THR A 6 2.30 18.02 10.70
C THR A 6 3.74 17.55 10.52
N ILE A 7 4.08 16.95 9.38
CA ILE A 7 5.49 16.75 9.02
C ILE A 7 6.00 18.10 8.50
N SER A 8 6.84 18.75 9.30
CA SER A 8 7.45 20.04 8.96
C SER A 8 8.85 19.79 8.42
N LEU A 9 9.06 20.01 7.11
CA LEU A 9 10.40 20.04 6.53
C LEU A 9 11.02 21.41 6.83
N LYS A 10 12.17 21.41 7.51
CA LYS A 10 12.93 22.61 7.87
C LYS A 10 13.66 23.12 6.62
N PRO A 11 13.51 24.39 6.20
CA PRO A 11 14.24 24.90 5.04
C PRO A 11 15.72 25.13 5.39
N PRO A 12 16.67 24.87 4.45
CA PRO A 12 18.05 25.25 4.64
C PRO A 12 18.21 26.78 4.55
N SER A 13 19.04 27.31 5.43
CA SER A 13 19.40 28.73 5.53
C SER A 13 20.02 29.25 4.23
N SER A 14 19.41 30.29 3.65
CA SER A 14 19.92 31.02 2.50
C SER A 14 21.05 31.99 2.89
N SER A 15 22.17 31.94 2.18
CA SER A 15 23.03 33.10 1.98
C SER A 15 23.53 33.15 0.53
N ASN A 16 23.59 34.38 0.03
CA ASN A 16 24.19 34.88 -1.19
C ASN A 16 23.35 34.94 -2.48
N SER A 17 22.97 36.19 -2.75
CA SER A 17 22.50 36.79 -3.99
C SER A 17 23.51 36.69 -5.14
N ALA A 18 23.02 36.40 -6.34
CA ALA A 18 23.52 37.00 -7.57
C ALA A 18 22.44 36.97 -8.65
N THR A 19 22.08 38.15 -9.11
CA THR A 19 21.26 38.46 -10.29
C THR A 19 21.92 37.95 -11.56
N LEU A 20 21.14 37.36 -12.48
CA LEU A 20 21.50 37.33 -13.91
C LEU A 20 20.28 37.19 -14.82
N THR A 21 20.38 37.91 -15.92
CA THR A 21 19.38 38.42 -16.84
C THR A 21 18.89 37.42 -17.88
N HIS A 22 17.65 37.62 -18.33
CA HIS A 22 17.00 36.99 -19.47
C HIS A 22 17.80 37.09 -20.78
N HIS A 23 17.88 35.98 -21.54
CA HIS A 23 17.94 36.04 -23.00
C HIS A 23 17.12 34.90 -23.65
N ASN A 24 16.22 35.33 -24.53
CA ASN A 24 15.48 34.51 -25.49
C ASN A 24 16.43 33.94 -26.54
N HIS A 25 16.27 32.67 -26.91
CA HIS A 25 16.50 32.23 -28.29
C HIS A 25 15.61 31.03 -28.63
N ALA A 26 14.74 31.24 -29.61
CA ALA A 26 13.96 30.23 -30.29
C ALA A 26 14.85 29.49 -31.31
N PHE A 27 14.74 28.16 -31.38
CA PHE A 27 15.25 27.37 -32.49
C PHE A 27 14.16 26.38 -32.96
N LEU A 28 13.72 26.61 -34.20
CA LEU A 28 12.96 25.69 -35.04
C LEU A 28 13.93 24.72 -35.71
N LEU A 29 13.68 23.40 -35.63
CA LEU A 29 14.24 22.43 -36.58
C LEU A 29 13.24 21.28 -36.87
N SER A 30 13.13 21.00 -38.16
CA SER A 30 12.22 20.10 -38.87
C SER A 30 12.49 18.60 -38.68
N PRO A 31 11.54 17.71 -39.04
CA PRO A 31 11.66 16.26 -38.89
C PRO A 31 12.19 15.58 -40.18
N ASN A 32 12.93 14.48 -39.99
CA ASN A 32 13.04 13.27 -40.83
C ASN A 32 14.46 12.73 -40.84
N LEU A 33 14.63 11.45 -40.47
CA LEU A 33 15.39 10.43 -41.21
C LEU A 33 15.38 9.10 -40.41
N PHE A 34 14.70 8.10 -40.97
CA PHE A 34 14.91 6.68 -40.65
C PHE A 34 16.23 6.19 -41.27
N PRO A 35 16.81 5.10 -40.74
CA PRO A 35 16.90 3.91 -41.60
C PRO A 35 16.58 2.58 -40.90
N GLN A 36 16.29 1.61 -41.76
CA GLN A 36 15.82 0.25 -41.51
C GLN A 36 16.93 -0.74 -41.09
N ASN A 37 16.54 -1.70 -40.24
CA ASN A 37 16.96 -3.11 -40.02
C ASN A 37 18.21 -3.71 -40.72
N PRO A 38 18.88 -4.70 -40.08
CA PRO A 38 18.55 -6.10 -40.43
C PRO A 38 18.59 -7.16 -39.31
N ASN A 39 17.66 -8.11 -39.45
CA ASN A 39 17.63 -9.53 -39.07
C ASN A 39 18.79 -10.13 -38.24
N PHE A 40 18.44 -10.72 -37.09
CA PHE A 40 19.22 -11.80 -36.46
C PHE A 40 18.33 -13.00 -36.09
N VAL A 41 18.77 -14.18 -36.54
CA VAL A 41 18.19 -15.51 -36.35
C VAL A 41 18.84 -16.17 -35.13
N ILE A 42 18.06 -16.78 -34.23
CA ILE A 42 18.57 -17.55 -33.08
C ILE A 42 18.03 -19.01 -33.15
N PRO A 43 18.87 -20.06 -32.97
CA PRO A 43 18.47 -21.47 -33.10
C PRO A 43 17.88 -22.07 -31.79
N PRO A 44 17.23 -23.25 -31.84
CA PRO A 44 16.49 -23.80 -30.71
C PRO A 44 17.40 -24.50 -29.69
N LEU A 45 17.20 -24.20 -28.40
CA LEU A 45 17.89 -24.82 -27.27
C LEU A 45 17.22 -26.14 -26.84
N ARG A 46 18.03 -27.20 -26.79
CA ARG A 46 17.71 -28.54 -26.27
C ARG A 46 17.38 -28.50 -24.78
N LYS A 47 16.28 -29.16 -24.38
CA LYS A 47 15.95 -29.51 -22.99
C LYS A 47 16.81 -30.68 -22.52
N ASN A 48 17.61 -30.48 -21.48
CA ASN A 48 18.15 -31.57 -20.66
C ASN A 48 17.51 -31.50 -19.27
N LEU A 49 16.85 -32.60 -18.90
CA LEU A 49 16.33 -32.86 -17.55
C LEU A 49 17.49 -33.05 -16.57
N PHE A 50 17.46 -32.36 -15.44
CA PHE A 50 18.14 -32.80 -14.23
C PHE A 50 17.14 -32.90 -13.09
N ASN A 51 17.16 -34.07 -12.47
CA ASN A 51 16.25 -34.58 -11.46
C ASN A 51 17.00 -34.53 -10.13
N CYS A 52 16.54 -33.73 -9.16
CA CYS A 52 17.12 -33.71 -7.82
C CYS A 52 16.03 -34.00 -6.78
N LYS A 53 16.18 -35.15 -6.13
CA LYS A 53 15.35 -35.65 -5.03
C LYS A 53 15.58 -34.80 -3.78
N GLY A 54 14.52 -34.20 -3.25
CA GLY A 54 14.50 -33.56 -1.93
C GLY A 54 13.86 -34.50 -0.90
N VAL A 55 14.53 -34.65 0.24
CA VAL A 55 14.17 -35.48 1.39
C VAL A 55 13.09 -34.75 2.20
N GLU A 56 11.96 -35.42 2.47
CA GLU A 56 10.90 -34.95 3.36
C GLU A 56 11.32 -35.10 4.83
N ILE A 57 11.23 -34.02 5.61
CA ILE A 57 11.27 -34.06 7.08
C ILE A 57 9.91 -33.58 7.58
N ALA A 58 9.23 -34.45 8.33
CA ALA A 58 7.89 -34.25 8.86
C ALA A 58 7.88 -33.31 10.09
N VAL A 59 6.95 -32.36 10.11
CA VAL A 59 6.61 -31.54 11.29
C VAL A 59 5.21 -31.95 11.78
N PRO A 60 4.96 -32.16 13.09
CA PRO A 60 3.71 -32.75 13.57
C PRO A 60 2.55 -31.74 13.53
N LYS A 61 1.44 -32.11 12.89
CA LYS A 61 0.15 -31.41 13.00
C LYS A 61 -0.53 -31.82 14.31
N LEU A 62 -0.79 -30.86 15.20
CA LEU A 62 -1.72 -31.00 16.32
C LEU A 62 -3.14 -31.22 15.78
N ARG A 63 -3.76 -32.36 16.12
CA ARG A 63 -5.18 -32.64 15.89
C ARG A 63 -5.99 -32.20 17.11
N PRO A 64 -7.14 -31.52 16.96
CA PRO A 64 -8.15 -31.46 18.00
C PRO A 64 -8.97 -32.77 18.01
N ASN A 65 -9.33 -33.20 19.20
CA ASN A 65 -10.07 -34.45 19.46
C ASN A 65 -11.45 -34.48 18.79
N SER A 66 -11.80 -35.69 18.36
CA SER A 66 -13.06 -36.11 17.76
C SER A 66 -14.25 -36.08 18.73
N LEU A 67 -15.39 -35.58 18.26
CA LEU A 67 -16.72 -36.10 18.59
C LEU A 67 -17.49 -36.26 17.28
N ASN A 68 -17.80 -37.51 16.93
CA ASN A 68 -18.55 -37.92 15.74
C ASN A 68 -20.05 -37.63 15.89
N ASN A 69 -20.68 -37.08 14.85
CA ASN A 69 -21.68 -37.80 14.03
C ASN A 69 -22.35 -36.87 13.01
N GLY A 70 -22.44 -37.33 11.76
CA GLY A 70 -23.30 -36.75 10.73
C GLY A 70 -22.55 -36.36 9.46
N ASP A 71 -22.74 -37.14 8.41
CA ASP A 71 -22.13 -37.03 7.08
C ASP A 71 -22.20 -35.62 6.46
N ASP A 72 -21.03 -35.07 6.08
CA ASP A 72 -20.90 -34.44 4.76
C ASP A 72 -19.45 -34.45 4.27
N LYS A 73 -19.21 -35.05 3.10
CA LYS A 73 -17.89 -35.17 2.47
C LYS A 73 -17.51 -33.86 1.76
N PHE A 74 -17.23 -32.81 2.52
CA PHE A 74 -16.41 -31.70 1.99
C PHE A 74 -14.93 -32.07 2.11
N ARG A 75 -14.40 -32.74 1.08
CA ARG A 75 -12.96 -32.67 0.82
C ARG A 75 -12.62 -31.19 0.68
N SER A 76 -11.78 -30.67 1.58
CA SER A 76 -11.15 -29.35 1.44
C SER A 76 -10.38 -29.34 0.12
N ILE A 77 -11.05 -28.89 -0.93
CA ILE A 77 -10.40 -28.39 -2.14
C ILE A 77 -9.80 -27.07 -1.67
N THR A 78 -8.51 -27.05 -1.37
CA THR A 78 -7.77 -25.80 -1.29
C THR A 78 -8.01 -25.09 -2.62
N ALA A 79 -8.86 -24.05 -2.59
CA ALA A 79 -9.17 -23.27 -3.76
C ALA A 79 -7.84 -22.77 -4.34
N VAL A 80 -7.62 -22.99 -5.64
CA VAL A 80 -6.45 -22.45 -6.32
C VAL A 80 -6.57 -20.93 -6.24
N LYS A 81 -5.58 -20.29 -5.59
CA LYS A 81 -5.50 -18.83 -5.48
C LYS A 81 -4.69 -18.30 -6.65
N ASP A 82 -5.38 -17.68 -7.60
CA ASP A 82 -4.81 -17.13 -8.83
C ASP A 82 -4.65 -15.60 -8.79
N VAL A 83 -5.25 -14.93 -7.81
CA VAL A 83 -5.08 -13.50 -7.53
C VAL A 83 -4.03 -13.33 -6.43
N ASP A 84 -3.05 -12.47 -6.66
CA ASP A 84 -1.99 -12.19 -5.68
C ASP A 84 -2.52 -11.27 -4.56
N ILE A 85 -3.19 -10.18 -4.94
CA ILE A 85 -3.73 -9.20 -3.99
C ILE A 85 -5.11 -8.70 -4.42
N ALA A 86 -6.05 -8.71 -3.47
CA ALA A 86 -7.30 -7.98 -3.54
C ALA A 86 -7.27 -6.81 -2.56
N THR A 87 -7.68 -5.62 -2.98
CA THR A 87 -7.96 -4.51 -2.05
C THR A 87 -9.46 -4.44 -1.74
N LEU A 88 -9.84 -4.03 -0.54
CA LEU A 88 -11.24 -3.90 -0.12
C LEU A 88 -11.63 -2.44 0.11
N GLY A 89 -12.71 -1.97 -0.52
CA GLY A 89 -13.21 -0.61 -0.38
C GLY A 89 -12.18 0.44 -0.77
N ASN A 90 -12.42 1.67 -0.32
CA ASN A 90 -11.58 2.84 -0.53
C ASN A 90 -11.25 3.13 -1.99
N LEU A 91 -12.26 2.99 -2.85
CA LEU A 91 -12.18 3.30 -4.28
C LEU A 91 -12.74 4.70 -4.51
N CYS A 92 -11.84 5.67 -4.65
CA CYS A 92 -12.22 7.07 -4.81
C CYS A 92 -11.43 7.75 -5.91
N ILE A 93 -11.83 8.96 -6.22
CA ILE A 93 -11.16 9.84 -7.16
C ILE A 93 -10.51 10.96 -6.37
N ASP A 94 -9.19 11.00 -6.43
CA ASP A 94 -8.40 12.07 -5.86
C ASP A 94 -8.48 13.29 -6.78
N ILE A 95 -8.92 14.41 -6.23
CA ILE A 95 -8.94 15.72 -6.88
C ILE A 95 -7.76 16.52 -6.34
N VAL A 96 -6.66 16.52 -7.08
CA VAL A 96 -5.39 17.11 -6.64
C VAL A 96 -5.35 18.59 -6.95
N LEU A 97 -5.36 19.44 -5.91
CA LEU A 97 -5.37 20.90 -6.05
C LEU A 97 -4.32 21.59 -5.20
N ASN A 98 -3.59 22.51 -5.83
CA ASN A 98 -2.80 23.50 -5.10
C ASN A 98 -3.71 24.57 -4.51
N VAL A 99 -3.61 24.80 -3.20
CA VAL A 99 -4.39 25.78 -2.45
C VAL A 99 -3.46 26.75 -1.73
N PRO A 100 -3.86 28.02 -1.53
CA PRO A 100 -3.02 28.98 -0.81
C PRO A 100 -2.80 28.59 0.65
N GLN A 101 -3.75 27.88 1.24
CA GLN A 101 -3.69 27.36 2.60
C GLN A 101 -4.59 26.13 2.73
N LEU A 102 -4.18 25.19 3.59
CA LEU A 102 -5.00 24.02 3.94
C LEU A 102 -6.29 24.43 4.68
N PRO A 103 -7.33 23.59 4.64
CA PRO A 103 -8.59 23.86 5.33
C PRO A 103 -8.37 24.13 6.83
N PRO A 104 -9.14 25.05 7.41
CA PRO A 104 -9.00 25.43 8.81
C PRO A 104 -9.40 24.29 9.76
N LYS A 105 -8.84 24.31 10.98
CA LYS A 105 -9.10 23.27 12.00
C LYS A 105 -10.57 23.18 12.45
N PRO A 106 -11.30 24.29 12.74
CA PRO A 106 -12.69 24.21 13.18
C PRO A 106 -13.60 23.55 12.16
N LEU A 107 -14.48 22.64 12.61
CA LEU A 107 -15.34 21.82 11.74
C LEU A 107 -16.21 22.67 10.81
N GLU A 108 -16.92 23.66 11.36
CA GLU A 108 -17.82 24.53 10.58
C GLU A 108 -17.08 25.30 9.48
N HIS A 109 -15.90 25.85 9.78
CA HIS A 109 -15.09 26.56 8.79
C HIS A 109 -14.54 25.61 7.72
N ARG A 110 -14.17 24.39 8.11
CA ARG A 110 -13.73 23.36 7.16
C ARG A 110 -14.86 22.94 6.24
N LYS A 111 -16.05 22.73 6.78
CA LYS A 111 -17.25 22.39 6.01
C LYS A 111 -17.59 23.49 5.00
N ALA A 112 -17.62 24.75 5.43
CA ALA A 112 -17.84 25.89 4.53
C ALA A 112 -16.77 26.00 3.43
N TYR A 113 -15.50 25.73 3.76
CA TYR A 113 -14.41 25.68 2.78
C TYR A 113 -14.65 24.59 1.73
N MET A 114 -15.03 23.38 2.17
CA MET A 114 -15.28 22.25 1.27
C MET A 114 -16.56 22.42 0.44
N GLU A 115 -17.61 23.00 1.02
CA GLU A 115 -18.80 23.38 0.28
C GLU A 115 -18.45 24.37 -0.82
N GLN A 116 -17.62 25.37 -0.54
CA GLN A 116 -17.14 26.32 -1.55
C GLN A 116 -16.33 25.63 -2.65
N LEU A 117 -15.41 24.73 -2.28
CA LEU A 117 -14.56 24.01 -3.22
C LEU A 117 -15.35 23.07 -4.14
N SER A 118 -16.42 22.47 -3.62
CA SER A 118 -17.30 21.53 -4.34
C SER A 118 -18.53 22.18 -4.99
N LYS A 119 -18.58 23.52 -5.08
CA LYS A 119 -19.70 24.25 -5.74
C LYS A 119 -19.85 23.93 -7.23
N SER A 120 -18.77 23.54 -7.89
CA SER A 120 -18.75 23.15 -9.30
C SER A 120 -18.01 21.82 -9.46
N PRO A 121 -18.41 20.98 -10.44
CA PRO A 121 -17.66 19.77 -10.76
C PRO A 121 -16.17 20.07 -11.02
N PRO A 122 -15.24 19.31 -10.42
CA PRO A 122 -13.81 19.51 -10.64
C PRO A 122 -13.41 19.19 -12.08
N ASP A 123 -12.48 19.97 -12.64
CA ASP A 123 -11.92 19.73 -13.98
C ASP A 123 -11.16 18.39 -14.02
N LYS A 124 -11.42 17.58 -15.05
CA LYS A 124 -10.83 16.25 -15.28
C LYS A 124 -9.30 16.23 -15.24
N ARG A 125 -8.63 17.34 -15.55
CA ARG A 125 -7.16 17.44 -15.49
C ARG A 125 -6.59 17.26 -14.08
N TYR A 126 -7.41 17.35 -13.03
CA TYR A 126 -6.99 17.20 -11.64
C TYR A 126 -7.36 15.84 -11.04
N TRP A 127 -7.95 14.94 -11.84
CA TRP A 127 -8.42 13.65 -11.34
C TRP A 127 -7.32 12.60 -11.40
N GLU A 128 -7.17 11.86 -10.31
CA GLU A 128 -6.39 10.64 -10.23
C GLU A 128 -7.19 9.53 -9.56
N ALA A 129 -6.86 8.27 -9.86
CA ALA A 129 -7.39 7.13 -9.12
C ALA A 129 -6.80 7.12 -7.70
N GLY A 130 -7.65 7.22 -6.68
CA GLY A 130 -7.25 7.42 -5.29
C GLY A 130 -7.50 6.22 -4.39
N GLY A 131 -7.11 6.38 -3.12
CA GLY A 131 -7.29 5.37 -2.07
C GLY A 131 -6.58 4.05 -2.39
N ASN A 132 -7.30 2.93 -2.25
CA ASN A 132 -6.77 1.59 -2.50
C ASN A 132 -6.33 1.34 -3.94
N CYS A 133 -6.73 2.20 -4.90
CA CYS A 133 -6.20 2.14 -6.27
C CYS A 133 -4.66 2.29 -6.29
N ASN A 134 -4.09 3.09 -5.38
CA ASN A 134 -2.64 3.29 -5.30
C ASN A 134 -1.89 1.98 -5.02
N VAL A 135 -2.40 1.18 -4.08
CA VAL A 135 -1.82 -0.13 -3.74
C VAL A 135 -1.94 -1.07 -4.94
N ALA A 136 -3.12 -1.12 -5.56
CA ALA A 136 -3.38 -2.01 -6.69
C ALA A 136 -2.50 -1.67 -7.91
N ILE A 137 -2.36 -0.38 -8.26
CA ILE A 137 -1.52 0.08 -9.36
C ILE A 137 -0.04 -0.21 -9.07
N ALA A 138 0.45 0.12 -7.87
CA ALA A 138 1.83 -0.19 -7.49
C ALA A 138 2.13 -1.70 -7.52
N ALA A 139 1.19 -2.53 -7.05
CA ALA A 139 1.31 -3.99 -7.06
C ALA A 139 1.30 -4.56 -8.49
N ALA A 140 0.41 -4.08 -9.35
CA ALA A 140 0.35 -4.46 -10.76
C ALA A 140 1.65 -4.12 -11.49
N ARG A 141 2.22 -2.93 -11.21
CA ARG A 141 3.50 -2.48 -11.78
C ARG A 141 4.70 -3.30 -11.27
N LEU A 142 4.63 -3.90 -10.09
CA LEU A 142 5.60 -4.89 -9.60
C LEU A 142 5.38 -6.30 -10.21
N GLY A 143 4.33 -6.49 -11.01
CA GLY A 143 4.02 -7.75 -11.69
C GLY A 143 3.04 -8.66 -10.94
N LEU A 144 2.41 -8.18 -9.85
CA LEU A 144 1.38 -8.95 -9.13
C LEU A 144 0.05 -8.94 -9.88
N HIS A 145 -0.67 -10.06 -9.84
CA HIS A 145 -2.04 -10.12 -10.33
C HIS A 145 -3.01 -9.52 -9.30
N CYS A 146 -3.58 -8.36 -9.63
CA CYS A 146 -4.35 -7.55 -8.70
C CYS A 146 -5.82 -7.49 -9.09
N ILE A 147 -6.70 -7.50 -8.08
CA ILE A 147 -8.09 -7.08 -8.23
C ILE A 147 -8.44 -6.02 -7.18
N THR A 148 -9.44 -5.21 -7.44
CA THR A 148 -10.02 -4.28 -6.47
C THR A 148 -11.46 -4.67 -6.19
N ILE A 149 -11.88 -4.63 -4.92
CA ILE A 149 -13.23 -4.92 -4.48
C ILE A 149 -13.79 -3.65 -3.87
N GLY A 150 -14.90 -3.10 -4.38
CA GLY A 150 -15.46 -1.88 -3.83
C GLY A 150 -16.62 -1.32 -4.65
N HIS A 151 -17.25 -0.28 -4.14
CA HIS A 151 -18.32 0.42 -4.85
C HIS A 151 -17.73 1.45 -5.83
N VAL A 152 -18.31 1.52 -7.03
CA VAL A 152 -18.01 2.54 -8.04
C VAL A 152 -19.33 2.90 -8.74
N GLY A 153 -19.63 4.19 -8.84
CA GLY A 153 -20.85 4.67 -9.47
C GLY A 153 -20.81 4.57 -11.01
N ASP A 154 -21.97 4.59 -11.68
CA ASP A 154 -22.07 4.61 -13.16
C ASP A 154 -21.95 6.03 -13.75
N GLU A 155 -21.35 6.95 -13.00
CA GLU A 155 -21.12 8.32 -13.44
C GLU A 155 -19.69 8.51 -14.01
N ILE A 156 -19.37 9.71 -14.48
CA ILE A 156 -18.13 10.03 -15.18
C ILE A 156 -16.84 9.74 -14.39
N TYR A 157 -16.84 9.92 -13.07
CA TYR A 157 -15.71 9.65 -12.18
C TYR A 157 -15.52 8.14 -12.01
N GLY A 158 -16.62 7.38 -11.84
CA GLY A 158 -16.57 5.93 -11.74
C GLY A 158 -16.10 5.26 -13.02
N ARG A 159 -16.58 5.73 -14.18
CA ARG A 159 -16.07 5.28 -15.50
C ARG A 159 -14.60 5.60 -15.67
N PHE A 160 -14.16 6.80 -15.28
CA PHE A 160 -12.74 7.14 -15.29
C PHE A 160 -11.91 6.21 -14.39
N LEU A 161 -12.39 5.88 -13.19
CA LEU A 161 -11.69 4.96 -12.29
C LEU A 161 -11.52 3.57 -12.92
N ILE A 162 -12.59 3.05 -13.52
CA ILE A 162 -12.59 1.76 -14.21
C ILE A 162 -11.62 1.78 -15.40
N ASP A 163 -11.62 2.85 -16.21
CA ASP A 163 -10.69 3.00 -17.34
C ASP A 163 -9.23 2.95 -16.86
N VAL A 164 -8.89 3.70 -15.80
CA VAL A 164 -7.53 3.72 -15.23
C VAL A 164 -7.11 2.34 -14.72
N LEU A 165 -7.98 1.66 -13.96
CA LEU A 165 -7.68 0.32 -13.44
C LEU A 165 -7.51 -0.69 -14.58
N SER A 166 -8.36 -0.63 -15.62
CA SER A 166 -8.27 -1.49 -16.79
C SER A 166 -6.98 -1.26 -17.58
N ASP A 167 -6.54 0.00 -17.74
CA ASP A 167 -5.28 0.35 -18.41
C ASP A 167 -4.05 -0.20 -17.66
N GLU A 168 -4.14 -0.33 -16.34
CA GLU A 168 -3.12 -0.96 -15.49
C GLU A 168 -3.27 -2.49 -15.40
N GLY A 169 -4.26 -3.08 -16.08
CA GLY A 169 -4.53 -4.52 -16.09
C GLY A 169 -5.14 -5.06 -14.79
N ILE A 170 -5.84 -4.21 -14.03
CA ILE A 170 -6.46 -4.53 -12.75
C ILE A 170 -7.96 -4.74 -12.96
N SER A 171 -8.47 -5.88 -12.48
CA SER A 171 -9.91 -6.17 -12.54
C SER A 171 -10.63 -5.62 -11.32
N ILE A 172 -11.90 -5.23 -11.50
CA ILE A 172 -12.76 -4.76 -10.41
C ILE A 172 -13.88 -5.76 -10.13
N VAL A 173 -14.16 -6.00 -8.85
CA VAL A 173 -15.37 -6.67 -8.36
C VAL A 173 -16.23 -5.64 -7.65
N GLY A 174 -17.26 -5.18 -8.36
CA GLY A 174 -18.16 -4.14 -7.87
C GLY A 174 -18.99 -4.61 -6.67
N MET A 175 -19.05 -3.77 -5.64
CA MET A 175 -19.99 -3.91 -4.53
C MET A 175 -21.23 -3.06 -4.81
N ASN A 176 -22.10 -3.60 -5.67
CA ASN A 176 -23.33 -2.96 -6.08
C ASN A 176 -24.51 -3.85 -5.68
N GLU A 177 -25.55 -3.29 -5.08
CA GLU A 177 -26.82 -4.00 -5.00
C GLU A 177 -27.56 -3.94 -6.34
N GLN A 178 -28.25 -5.02 -6.71
CA GLN A 178 -29.29 -4.99 -7.73
C GLN A 178 -30.50 -4.24 -7.14
N SER A 179 -30.48 -2.91 -7.23
CA SER A 179 -31.56 -2.05 -6.72
C SER A 179 -32.73 -2.01 -7.71
N GLU A 180 -33.80 -2.75 -7.41
CA GLU A 180 -35.16 -2.29 -7.69
C GLU A 180 -35.87 -1.76 -6.42
N ALA A 181 -35.23 -1.87 -5.24
CA ALA A 181 -35.94 -1.73 -3.95
C ALA A 181 -35.49 -0.56 -3.06
N LEU A 182 -34.37 0.11 -3.33
CA LEU A 182 -33.88 1.21 -2.50
C LEU A 182 -34.15 2.55 -3.19
N ASN A 183 -35.22 3.24 -2.76
CA ASN A 183 -35.52 4.64 -3.08
C ASN A 183 -34.50 5.60 -2.42
N LEU A 184 -33.21 5.34 -2.58
CA LEU A 184 -32.14 6.21 -2.11
C LEU A 184 -31.87 7.31 -3.16
N PRO A 185 -31.48 8.53 -2.73
CA PRO A 185 -31.00 9.58 -3.63
C PRO A 185 -29.90 9.08 -4.56
N SER A 186 -29.87 9.56 -5.81
CA SER A 186 -28.84 9.17 -6.79
C SER A 186 -27.41 9.48 -6.34
N SER A 187 -27.23 10.45 -5.42
CA SER A 187 -25.94 10.84 -4.85
C SER A 187 -25.32 9.76 -3.95
N ASP A 188 -26.12 8.87 -3.38
CA ASP A 188 -25.65 7.88 -2.40
C ASP A 188 -24.99 6.65 -3.08
N TYR A 189 -25.02 6.64 -4.42
CA TYR A 189 -24.37 5.67 -5.30
C TYR A 189 -23.29 6.31 -6.18
N GLU A 190 -22.91 7.56 -5.92
CA GLU A 190 -21.84 8.22 -6.66
C GLU A 190 -20.47 7.72 -6.18
N THR A 191 -19.51 7.68 -7.11
CA THR A 191 -18.11 7.41 -6.78
C THR A 191 -17.59 8.46 -5.80
N LEU A 192 -16.88 8.03 -4.77
CA LEU A 192 -16.35 8.95 -3.77
C LEU A 192 -15.29 9.88 -4.37
N LEU A 193 -15.39 11.15 -4.00
CA LEU A 193 -14.36 12.15 -4.30
C LEU A 193 -13.57 12.45 -3.03
N CYS A 194 -12.26 12.49 -3.16
CA CYS A 194 -11.33 12.92 -2.13
C CYS A 194 -10.57 14.15 -2.65
N TRP A 195 -10.66 15.27 -1.96
CA TRP A 195 -9.87 16.46 -2.30
C TRP A 195 -8.50 16.34 -1.66
N VAL A 196 -7.47 16.25 -2.50
CA VAL A 196 -6.06 16.23 -2.10
C VAL A 196 -5.51 17.63 -2.26
N LEU A 197 -5.43 18.36 -1.15
CA LEU A 197 -5.08 19.77 -1.12
C LEU A 197 -3.61 19.94 -0.76
N VAL A 198 -2.87 20.64 -1.60
CA VAL A 198 -1.43 20.88 -1.43
C VAL A 198 -1.19 22.37 -1.18
N ASP A 199 -0.55 22.70 -0.07
CA ASP A 199 -0.20 24.10 0.23
C ASP A 199 1.20 24.50 -0.28
N PRO A 200 1.58 25.79 -0.24
CA PRO A 200 2.91 26.24 -0.70
C PRO A 200 4.08 25.65 0.10
N LEU A 201 3.84 25.05 1.26
CA LEU A 201 4.83 24.34 2.07
C LEU A 201 4.88 22.83 1.77
N GLN A 202 4.18 22.38 0.72
CA GLN A 202 4.06 20.97 0.32
C GLN A 202 3.44 20.08 1.40
N ARG A 203 2.57 20.67 2.23
CA ARG A 203 1.74 19.91 3.17
C ARG A 203 0.45 19.49 2.48
N HIS A 204 -0.03 18.32 2.87
CA HIS A 204 -1.23 17.71 2.33
C HIS A 204 -2.40 17.80 3.29
N GLY A 205 -3.57 18.13 2.78
CA GLY A 205 -4.86 17.97 3.44
C GLY A 205 -5.76 17.07 2.60
N PHE A 206 -6.31 16.02 3.20
CA PHE A 206 -7.24 15.12 2.55
C PHE A 206 -8.63 15.43 3.09
N CYS A 207 -9.61 15.58 2.18
CA CYS A 207 -10.98 15.76 2.61
C CYS A 207 -11.97 15.18 1.62
N SER A 208 -12.79 14.25 2.07
CA SER A 208 -13.93 13.70 1.34
C SER A 208 -15.24 14.22 1.91
N ARG A 209 -16.33 14.09 1.14
CA ARG A 209 -17.69 14.28 1.67
C ARG A 209 -17.98 13.33 2.83
N ALA A 210 -17.38 12.14 2.83
CA ALA A 210 -17.51 11.17 3.93
C ALA A 210 -17.03 11.73 5.28
N ASP A 211 -16.07 12.66 5.30
CA ASP A 211 -15.55 13.26 6.54
C ASP A 211 -16.59 14.10 7.32
N PHE A 212 -17.71 14.46 6.67
CA PHE A 212 -18.76 15.29 7.26
C PHE A 212 -20.01 14.49 7.65
N ASN A 213 -19.99 13.17 7.46
CA ASN A 213 -21.07 12.27 7.82
C ASN A 213 -20.66 11.37 8.99
N VAL A 214 -21.63 11.00 9.82
CA VAL A 214 -21.41 10.10 10.97
C VAL A 214 -21.41 8.64 10.52
N ASP A 215 -22.22 8.35 9.51
CA ASP A 215 -22.36 7.02 8.92
C ASP A 215 -21.42 6.84 7.72
N PRO A 216 -20.94 5.62 7.46
CA PRO A 216 -20.13 5.31 6.29
C PRO A 216 -20.86 5.66 4.98
N ALA A 217 -20.11 6.04 3.95
CA ALA A 217 -20.64 6.50 2.67
C ALA A 217 -21.61 5.51 2.02
N PHE A 218 -21.36 4.20 2.19
CA PHE A 218 -22.16 3.13 1.62
C PHE A 218 -22.76 2.26 2.73
N ASN A 219 -23.31 2.89 3.77
CA ASN A 219 -23.94 2.20 4.90
C ASN A 219 -25.10 1.26 4.51
N TRP A 220 -25.66 1.44 3.32
CA TRP A 220 -26.70 0.60 2.74
C TRP A 220 -26.19 -0.80 2.37
N MET A 221 -24.87 -0.99 2.23
CA MET A 221 -24.27 -2.31 2.07
C MET A 221 -24.23 -3.06 3.40
N ASP A 222 -25.10 -4.07 3.55
CA ASP A 222 -25.18 -4.89 4.76
C ASP A 222 -24.52 -6.26 4.63
N LYS A 223 -24.29 -6.75 3.39
CA LYS A 223 -23.79 -8.10 3.11
C LYS A 223 -22.81 -8.14 1.95
N LEU A 224 -21.86 -9.07 2.03
CA LEU A 224 -20.98 -9.41 0.91
C LEU A 224 -21.73 -10.28 -0.10
N SER A 225 -21.71 -9.88 -1.37
CA SER A 225 -22.24 -10.69 -2.47
C SER A 225 -21.42 -11.97 -2.68
N THR A 226 -21.93 -12.88 -3.51
CA THR A 226 -21.23 -14.12 -3.87
C THR A 226 -19.93 -13.80 -4.60
N GLU A 227 -19.95 -12.82 -5.49
CA GLU A 227 -18.82 -12.38 -6.32
C GLU A 227 -17.71 -11.82 -5.43
N VAL A 228 -18.07 -10.98 -4.44
CA VAL A 228 -17.12 -10.43 -3.46
C VAL A 228 -16.49 -11.55 -2.63
N LYS A 229 -17.29 -12.49 -2.13
CA LYS A 229 -16.76 -13.65 -1.37
C LYS A 229 -15.83 -14.50 -2.22
N MET A 230 -16.15 -14.72 -3.50
CA MET A 230 -15.29 -15.45 -4.43
C MET A 230 -13.96 -14.73 -4.68
N ALA A 231 -14.00 -13.41 -4.89
CA ALA A 231 -12.82 -12.57 -5.06
C ALA A 231 -11.87 -12.64 -3.85
N ILE A 232 -12.41 -12.59 -2.63
CA ILE A 232 -11.64 -12.77 -1.39
C ILE A 232 -11.01 -14.18 -1.34
N ARG A 233 -11.79 -15.22 -1.66
CA ARG A 233 -11.36 -16.64 -1.60
C ARG A 233 -10.26 -16.97 -2.60
N GLN A 234 -10.28 -16.35 -3.78
CA GLN A 234 -9.30 -16.55 -4.86
C GLN A 234 -8.00 -15.76 -4.65
N SER A 235 -7.99 -14.83 -3.70
CA SER A 235 -6.84 -13.99 -3.41
C SER A 235 -5.89 -14.63 -2.41
N LYS A 236 -4.58 -14.44 -2.61
CA LYS A 236 -3.55 -14.75 -1.59
C LYS A 236 -3.61 -13.75 -0.45
N ILE A 237 -3.73 -12.46 -0.78
CA ILE A 237 -3.81 -11.35 0.17
C ILE A 237 -5.13 -10.59 0.00
N LEU A 238 -5.81 -10.28 1.11
CA LEU A 238 -6.81 -9.23 1.20
C LEU A 238 -6.19 -8.03 1.93
N PHE A 239 -6.06 -6.91 1.24
CA PHE A 239 -5.61 -5.64 1.83
C PHE A 239 -6.81 -4.80 2.27
N CYS A 240 -6.79 -4.43 3.53
CA CYS A 240 -7.75 -3.51 4.14
C CYS A 240 -6.99 -2.32 4.73
N ASN A 241 -7.64 -1.16 4.82
CA ASN A 241 -7.08 0.00 5.48
C ASN A 241 -8.10 0.70 6.41
N GLY A 242 -7.64 1.65 7.22
CA GLY A 242 -8.51 2.34 8.17
C GLY A 242 -9.59 3.24 7.55
N TYR A 243 -9.41 3.69 6.30
CA TYR A 243 -10.41 4.45 5.54
C TYR A 243 -11.52 3.56 4.98
N ASP A 244 -11.38 2.23 4.98
CA ASP A 244 -12.49 1.33 4.66
C ASP A 244 -13.70 1.55 5.58
N PHE A 245 -13.47 2.05 6.81
CA PHE A 245 -14.52 2.42 7.77
C PHE A 245 -15.30 3.68 7.40
N ASP A 246 -14.75 4.52 6.53
CA ASP A 246 -15.45 5.71 6.04
C ASP A 246 -16.42 5.36 4.89
N GLU A 247 -16.26 4.16 4.31
CA GLU A 247 -17.09 3.69 3.19
C GLU A 247 -18.01 2.54 3.58
N LEU A 248 -17.51 1.58 4.36
CA LEU A 248 -18.18 0.32 4.66
C LEU A 248 -18.60 0.25 6.14
N SER A 249 -19.72 -0.41 6.40
CA SER A 249 -20.18 -0.65 7.77
C SER A 249 -19.20 -1.56 8.53
N PRO A 250 -18.98 -1.34 9.85
CA PRO A 250 -18.14 -2.22 10.67
C PRO A 250 -18.53 -3.70 10.56
N SER A 251 -19.82 -4.02 10.47
CA SER A 251 -20.31 -5.40 10.28
C SER A 251 -19.90 -6.01 8.94
N LEU A 252 -19.88 -5.22 7.86
CA LEU A 252 -19.48 -5.69 6.55
C LEU A 252 -17.96 -5.95 6.51
N LEU A 253 -17.17 -5.08 7.12
CA LEU A 253 -15.72 -5.29 7.31
C LEU A 253 -15.44 -6.55 8.12
N GLU A 254 -16.17 -6.75 9.22
CA GLU A 254 -16.08 -7.97 10.02
C GLU A 254 -16.41 -9.24 9.22
N SER A 255 -17.37 -9.17 8.31
CA SER A 255 -17.75 -10.27 7.41
C SER A 255 -16.67 -10.54 6.34
N ALA A 256 -15.98 -9.51 5.87
CA ALA A 256 -14.88 -9.65 4.90
C ALA A 256 -13.67 -10.34 5.54
N VAL A 257 -13.35 -9.94 6.78
CA VAL A 257 -12.33 -10.61 7.60
C VAL A 257 -12.67 -12.08 7.85
N GLU A 258 -13.92 -12.39 8.20
CA GLU A 258 -14.37 -13.78 8.36
C GLU A 258 -14.22 -14.59 7.07
N CYS A 259 -14.66 -14.05 5.94
CA CYS A 259 -14.52 -14.70 4.64
C CYS A 259 -13.05 -14.97 4.28
N ALA A 260 -12.15 -14.02 4.57
CA ALA A 260 -10.72 -14.18 4.34
C ALA A 260 -10.12 -15.27 5.25
N VAL A 261 -10.45 -15.27 6.55
CA VAL A 261 -9.99 -16.27 7.51
C VAL A 261 -10.47 -17.69 7.13
N GLU A 262 -11.76 -17.84 6.82
CA GLU A 262 -12.35 -19.13 6.42
C GLU A 262 -11.71 -19.73 5.16
N SER A 263 -11.20 -18.88 4.28
CA SER A 263 -10.61 -19.27 3.00
C SER A 263 -9.07 -19.32 2.99
N GLY A 264 -8.45 -19.05 4.15
CA GLY A 264 -6.99 -18.97 4.26
C GLY A 264 -6.39 -17.84 3.42
N THR A 265 -7.13 -16.75 3.20
CA THR A 265 -6.61 -15.51 2.60
C THR A 265 -5.92 -14.70 3.67
N SER A 266 -4.64 -14.38 3.44
CA SER A 266 -3.86 -13.58 4.38
C SER A 266 -4.40 -12.16 4.40
N ILE A 267 -4.60 -11.61 5.60
CA ILE A 267 -5.10 -10.24 5.75
C ILE A 267 -3.92 -9.31 6.03
N PHE A 268 -3.82 -8.26 5.23
CA PHE A 268 -2.89 -7.15 5.43
C PHE A 268 -3.72 -5.95 5.85
N PHE A 269 -3.33 -5.30 6.94
CA PHE A 269 -4.07 -4.16 7.46
C PHE A 269 -3.17 -2.97 7.74
N ASP A 270 -3.51 -1.84 7.10
CA ASP A 270 -2.95 -0.53 7.41
C ASP A 270 -4.03 0.33 8.10
N PRO A 271 -4.04 0.42 9.45
CA PRO A 271 -5.06 1.21 10.15
C PRO A 271 -5.00 2.70 9.81
N GLY A 272 -3.88 3.18 9.25
CA GLY A 272 -3.66 4.56 8.89
C GLY A 272 -3.93 5.55 10.04
N PRO A 273 -4.15 6.84 9.71
CA PRO A 273 -4.48 7.84 10.72
C PRO A 273 -5.86 7.59 11.36
N ARG A 274 -6.73 6.83 10.68
CA ARG A 274 -8.06 6.45 11.18
C ARG A 274 -8.01 5.55 12.40
N GLY A 275 -6.95 4.73 12.56
CA GLY A 275 -6.80 3.84 13.72
C GLY A 275 -6.98 4.55 15.06
N LYS A 276 -6.42 5.76 15.21
CA LYS A 276 -6.55 6.58 16.43
C LYS A 276 -8.00 6.99 16.70
N SER A 277 -8.71 7.48 15.68
CA SER A 277 -10.12 7.86 15.83
C SER A 277 -11.00 6.65 16.10
N LEU A 278 -10.73 5.52 15.45
CA LEU A 278 -11.49 4.29 15.61
C LEU A 278 -11.34 3.68 17.01
N LEU A 279 -10.15 3.77 17.65
CA LEU A 279 -9.97 3.39 19.05
C LEU A 279 -10.88 4.16 20.03
N ALA A 280 -11.15 5.43 19.71
CA ALA A 280 -12.04 6.30 20.46
C ALA A 280 -13.49 6.30 19.92
N GLY A 281 -13.77 5.53 18.87
CA GLY A 281 -15.02 5.54 18.12
C GLY A 281 -16.18 4.81 18.81
N ARG A 282 -17.20 4.47 18.03
CA ARG A 282 -18.38 3.72 18.47
C ARG A 282 -18.01 2.27 18.83
N PRO A 283 -18.80 1.58 19.69
CA PRO A 283 -18.49 0.21 20.08
C PRO A 283 -18.26 -0.75 18.92
N GLU A 284 -19.03 -0.64 17.83
CA GLU A 284 -18.89 -1.41 16.61
C GLU A 284 -17.61 -1.12 15.84
N GLU A 285 -17.19 0.15 15.76
CA GLU A 285 -15.93 0.55 15.13
C GLU A 285 -14.74 -0.03 15.90
N LYS A 286 -14.77 0.04 17.24
CA LYS A 286 -13.74 -0.56 18.10
C LYS A 286 -13.68 -2.07 17.96
N ARG A 287 -14.83 -2.75 17.86
CA ARG A 287 -14.89 -4.22 17.68
C ARG A 287 -14.28 -4.62 16.34
N ALA A 288 -14.69 -3.97 15.25
CA ALA A 288 -14.19 -4.25 13.91
C ALA A 288 -12.70 -3.92 13.78
N LEU A 289 -12.23 -2.76 14.30
CA LEU A 289 -10.81 -2.42 14.37
C LEU A 289 -10.03 -3.49 15.14
N GLY A 290 -10.51 -3.87 16.32
CA GLY A 290 -9.88 -4.91 17.14
C GLY A 290 -9.83 -6.26 16.43
N LYS A 291 -10.83 -6.59 15.60
CA LYS A 291 -10.84 -7.81 14.79
C LYS A 291 -9.79 -7.75 13.69
N LEU A 292 -9.73 -6.65 12.93
CA LEU A 292 -8.70 -6.43 11.90
C LEU A 292 -7.29 -6.49 12.50
N LEU A 293 -7.03 -5.79 13.61
CA LEU A 293 -5.73 -5.83 14.28
C LEU A 293 -5.33 -7.24 14.73
N ARG A 294 -6.29 -8.04 15.24
CA ARG A 294 -6.00 -9.41 15.71
C ARG A 294 -5.87 -10.44 14.59
N MET A 295 -6.63 -10.28 13.52
CA MET A 295 -6.75 -11.28 12.43
C MET A 295 -5.87 -10.97 11.21
N SER A 296 -5.08 -9.89 11.26
CA SER A 296 -4.12 -9.57 10.20
C SER A 296 -2.82 -10.32 10.39
N GLU A 297 -2.35 -10.96 9.31
CA GLU A 297 -1.03 -11.57 9.26
C GLU A 297 0.08 -10.52 9.13
N VAL A 298 -0.23 -9.40 8.49
CA VAL A 298 0.69 -8.27 8.31
C VAL A 298 0.00 -6.98 8.75
N LEU A 299 0.63 -6.28 9.70
CA LEU A 299 0.24 -4.93 10.10
C LEU A 299 1.26 -3.93 9.54
N LEU A 300 0.78 -2.87 8.90
CA LEU A 300 1.62 -1.81 8.34
C LEU A 300 1.22 -0.49 8.97
N LEU A 301 2.14 0.18 9.65
CA LEU A 301 1.87 1.44 10.34
C LEU A 301 3.04 2.39 10.17
N THR A 302 2.80 3.69 10.24
CA THR A 302 3.87 4.66 10.54
C THR A 302 4.24 4.61 12.02
N SER A 303 5.39 5.17 12.38
CA SER A 303 5.78 5.33 13.79
C SER A 303 4.69 6.01 14.61
N GLU A 304 4.15 7.12 14.11
CA GLU A 304 3.15 7.94 14.78
C GLU A 304 1.81 7.20 14.97
N GLU A 305 1.43 6.36 14.00
CA GLU A 305 0.26 5.48 14.09
C GLU A 305 0.47 4.36 15.09
N ALA A 306 1.66 3.74 15.11
CA ALA A 306 2.01 2.73 16.11
C ALA A 306 1.96 3.30 17.53
N VAL A 307 2.50 4.51 17.76
CA VAL A 307 2.36 5.22 19.04
C VAL A 307 0.89 5.46 19.36
N SER A 308 0.11 5.93 18.37
CA SER A 308 -1.31 6.24 18.58
C SER A 308 -2.14 5.02 18.98
N LEU A 309 -1.76 3.81 18.53
CA LEU A 309 -2.46 2.58 18.87
C LEU A 309 -2.00 1.92 20.18
N THR A 310 -0.72 2.10 20.54
CA THR A 310 -0.10 1.37 21.66
C THR A 310 0.21 2.25 22.87
N GLY A 311 0.34 3.56 22.67
CA GLY A 311 0.89 4.50 23.66
C GLY A 311 2.41 4.36 23.87
N ILE A 312 3.11 3.61 23.02
CA ILE A 312 4.54 3.33 23.13
C ILE A 312 5.29 4.12 22.06
N ASP A 313 6.19 5.02 22.47
CA ASP A 313 6.93 5.89 21.54
C ASP A 313 8.01 5.14 20.75
N ASP A 314 8.57 4.09 21.34
CA ASP A 314 9.61 3.31 20.67
C ASP A 314 9.03 2.41 19.57
N PRO A 315 9.51 2.52 18.32
CA PRO A 315 8.90 1.82 17.19
C PRO A 315 9.04 0.29 17.28
N ILE A 316 10.14 -0.22 17.86
CA ILE A 316 10.35 -1.66 18.01
C ILE A 316 9.40 -2.21 19.08
N LEU A 317 9.35 -1.58 20.26
CA LEU A 317 8.47 -2.00 21.35
C LEU A 317 6.99 -1.87 20.98
N ALA A 318 6.60 -0.79 20.29
CA ALA A 318 5.24 -0.61 19.78
C ALA A 318 4.87 -1.74 18.80
N GLY A 319 5.76 -2.07 17.86
CA GLY A 319 5.51 -3.16 16.93
C GLY A 319 5.52 -4.54 17.58
N GLN A 320 6.35 -4.78 18.60
CA GLN A 320 6.33 -6.00 19.40
C GLN A 320 5.02 -6.16 20.19
N GLU A 321 4.48 -5.06 20.74
CA GLU A 321 3.18 -5.07 21.44
C GLU A 321 2.04 -5.39 20.47
N LEU A 322 2.04 -4.79 19.28
CA LEU A 322 1.07 -5.12 18.22
C LEU A 322 1.18 -6.59 17.77
N LEU A 323 2.40 -7.09 17.58
CA LEU A 323 2.65 -8.49 17.21
C LEU A 323 2.13 -9.46 18.28
N LYS A 324 2.34 -9.13 19.56
CA LYS A 324 1.88 -9.93 20.71
C LYS A 324 0.36 -9.96 20.83
N ASN A 325 -0.30 -8.83 20.53
CA ASN A 325 -1.76 -8.71 20.59
C ASN A 325 -2.46 -9.35 19.38
N GLY A 326 -1.72 -9.60 18.30
CA GLY A 326 -2.18 -10.32 17.11
C GLY A 326 -2.38 -11.83 17.35
N ALA A 327 -3.51 -12.39 16.90
CA ALA A 327 -3.76 -13.83 16.99
C ALA A 327 -2.99 -14.63 15.93
N CYS A 328 -2.87 -14.06 14.72
CA CYS A 328 -2.16 -14.66 13.58
C CYS A 328 -1.10 -13.74 12.96
N THR A 329 -0.80 -12.60 13.60
CA THR A 329 0.17 -11.64 13.08
C THR A 329 1.56 -12.26 13.00
N LYS A 330 2.13 -12.19 11.79
CA LYS A 330 3.47 -12.67 11.46
C LYS A 330 4.43 -11.49 11.38
N TRP A 331 4.04 -10.42 10.69
CA TRP A 331 4.87 -9.25 10.44
C TRP A 331 4.18 -7.98 10.95
N VAL A 332 4.93 -7.15 11.68
CA VAL A 332 4.55 -5.77 11.95
C VAL A 332 5.61 -4.87 11.34
N ILE A 333 5.20 -3.99 10.42
CA ILE A 333 6.09 -3.06 9.75
C ILE A 333 5.81 -1.65 10.28
N VAL A 334 6.86 -0.98 10.74
CA VAL A 334 6.84 0.42 11.17
C VAL A 334 7.60 1.27 10.16
N LYS A 335 6.87 2.11 9.44
CA LYS A 335 7.34 3.08 8.43
C LYS A 335 7.75 4.38 9.12
N MET A 336 8.91 4.92 8.78
CA MET A 336 9.46 6.14 9.43
C MET A 336 9.89 7.18 8.39
N GLY A 337 9.17 7.23 7.26
CA GLY A 337 9.43 8.18 6.17
C GLY A 337 10.88 8.08 5.65
N PRO A 338 11.61 9.21 5.54
CA PRO A 338 13.00 9.22 5.04
C PRO A 338 13.98 8.37 5.87
N LYS A 339 13.62 8.01 7.11
CA LYS A 339 14.44 7.14 7.96
C LYS A 339 14.34 5.66 7.57
N GLY A 340 13.38 5.28 6.72
CA GLY A 340 13.18 3.91 6.27
C GLY A 340 12.12 3.18 7.08
N SER A 341 12.37 1.91 7.40
CA SER A 341 11.38 1.03 8.01
C SER A 341 11.99 -0.08 8.86
N ILE A 342 11.17 -0.63 9.76
CA ILE A 342 11.49 -1.77 10.63
C ILE A 342 10.41 -2.83 10.42
N LEU A 343 10.81 -4.09 10.26
CA LEU A 343 9.93 -5.26 10.21
C LEU A 343 10.22 -6.14 11.43
N ILE A 344 9.20 -6.32 12.26
CA ILE A 344 9.25 -7.12 13.48
C ILE A 344 8.48 -8.42 13.27
N THR A 345 9.12 -9.53 13.64
CA THR A 345 8.51 -10.87 13.71
C THR A 345 8.70 -11.44 15.12
N LYS A 346 8.18 -12.65 15.36
CA LYS A 346 8.37 -13.33 16.66
C LYS A 346 9.84 -13.64 16.95
N SER A 347 10.64 -13.90 15.93
CA SER A 347 12.03 -14.36 16.06
C SER A 347 13.08 -13.29 15.74
N SER A 348 12.73 -12.31 14.90
CA SER A 348 13.72 -11.37 14.37
C SER A 348 13.16 -9.96 14.16
N ILE A 349 14.07 -9.00 14.20
CA ILE A 349 13.85 -7.60 13.84
C ILE A 349 14.74 -7.31 12.63
N THR A 350 14.17 -6.72 11.58
CA THR A 350 14.93 -6.28 10.41
C THR A 350 14.73 -4.80 10.18
N CYS A 351 15.82 -4.05 10.10
CA CYS A 351 15.82 -2.61 9.88
C CYS A 351 16.39 -2.30 8.49
N ALA A 352 15.72 -1.42 7.74
CA ALA A 352 16.21 -0.94 6.46
C ALA A 352 16.12 0.59 6.40
N PRO A 353 17.25 1.30 6.22
CA PRO A 353 17.25 2.74 5.96
C PRO A 353 16.50 3.10 4.67
N GLY A 354 15.96 4.32 4.62
CA GLY A 354 15.32 4.86 3.42
C GLY A 354 16.34 5.15 2.32
N PHE A 355 15.88 5.34 1.08
CA PHE A 355 16.73 5.83 0.00
C PHE A 355 16.82 7.36 0.02
N LYS A 356 18.00 7.89 -0.31
CA LYS A 356 18.22 9.33 -0.45
C LYS A 356 17.71 9.78 -1.81
N VAL A 357 16.59 10.49 -1.83
CA VAL A 357 15.94 10.97 -3.05
C VAL A 357 15.54 12.44 -2.91
N ASN A 358 15.36 13.13 -4.03
CA ASN A 358 14.70 14.42 -4.06
C ASN A 358 13.18 14.21 -4.00
N ILE A 359 12.56 14.65 -2.90
CA ILE A 359 11.12 14.47 -2.66
C ILE A 359 10.36 15.59 -3.37
N ILE A 360 9.39 15.20 -4.20
CA ILE A 360 8.44 16.11 -4.86
C ILE A 360 7.11 16.07 -4.12
N ASP A 361 6.56 14.88 -3.91
CA ASP A 361 5.27 14.64 -3.26
C ASP A 361 5.37 13.37 -2.40
N THR A 362 4.58 13.24 -1.35
CA THR A 362 4.55 12.04 -0.50
C THR A 362 3.24 11.24 -0.59
N VAL A 363 2.26 11.72 -1.35
CA VAL A 363 0.98 11.03 -1.57
C VAL A 363 1.24 9.68 -2.26
N GLY A 364 0.60 8.61 -1.76
CA GLY A 364 0.74 7.26 -2.32
C GLY A 364 2.04 6.51 -1.97
N CYS A 365 2.99 7.13 -1.26
CA CYS A 365 4.24 6.46 -0.86
C CYS A 365 4.00 5.28 0.08
N GLY A 366 3.07 5.43 1.04
CA GLY A 366 2.68 4.37 1.96
C GLY A 366 1.96 3.22 1.23
N ASP A 367 1.06 3.55 0.31
CA ASP A 367 0.31 2.58 -0.49
C ASP A 367 1.25 1.77 -1.41
N SER A 368 2.20 2.46 -2.06
CA SER A 368 3.19 1.81 -2.92
C SER A 368 4.16 0.94 -2.10
N PHE A 369 4.47 1.33 -0.87
CA PHE A 369 5.22 0.51 0.07
C PHE A 369 4.48 -0.80 0.40
N VAL A 370 3.16 -0.76 0.64
CA VAL A 370 2.33 -1.96 0.89
C VAL A 370 2.45 -2.96 -0.26
N ALA A 371 2.38 -2.49 -1.50
CA ALA A 371 2.51 -3.35 -2.69
C ALA A 371 3.83 -4.15 -2.71
N ALA A 372 4.93 -3.52 -2.32
CA ALA A 372 6.23 -4.18 -2.22
C ALA A 372 6.33 -5.17 -1.05
N ILE A 373 5.67 -4.88 0.08
CA ILE A 373 5.56 -5.84 1.19
C ILE A 373 4.76 -7.07 0.74
N ALA A 374 3.65 -6.88 0.01
CA ALA A 374 2.88 -7.97 -0.58
C ALA A 374 3.72 -8.80 -1.57
N PHE A 375 4.51 -8.14 -2.43
CA PHE A 375 5.42 -8.84 -3.34
C PHE A 375 6.43 -9.70 -2.58
N GLY A 376 7.08 -9.13 -1.56
CA GLY A 376 8.06 -9.86 -0.74
C GLY A 376 7.45 -11.02 0.04
N PHE A 377 6.22 -10.84 0.56
CA PHE A 377 5.48 -11.88 1.27
C PHE A 377 5.09 -13.05 0.36
N ILE A 378 4.54 -12.78 -0.83
CA ILE A 378 4.10 -13.82 -1.77
C ILE A 378 5.26 -14.63 -2.34
N HIS A 379 6.42 -14.00 -2.51
CA HIS A 379 7.61 -14.63 -3.09
C HIS A 379 8.60 -15.17 -2.03
N ASP A 380 8.20 -15.20 -0.76
CA ASP A 380 9.03 -15.64 0.37
C ASP A 380 10.45 -14.99 0.35
N LEU A 381 10.50 -13.69 0.04
CA LEU A 381 11.78 -12.98 0.01
C LEU A 381 12.34 -12.83 1.42
N PRO A 382 13.68 -12.84 1.59
CA PRO A 382 14.27 -12.53 2.89
C PRO A 382 13.83 -11.14 3.36
N LEU A 383 13.62 -10.96 4.67
CA LEU A 383 13.00 -9.75 5.23
C LEU A 383 13.75 -8.46 4.86
N SER A 384 15.08 -8.51 4.78
CA SER A 384 15.89 -7.36 4.36
C SER A 384 15.68 -6.99 2.89
N TYR A 385 15.36 -7.96 2.03
CA TYR A 385 15.08 -7.76 0.61
C TYR A 385 13.71 -7.15 0.44
N THR A 386 12.72 -7.67 1.17
CA THR A 386 11.36 -7.13 1.24
C THR A 386 11.36 -5.67 1.67
N LEU A 387 12.06 -5.31 2.77
CA LEU A 387 12.14 -3.93 3.21
C LEU A 387 12.95 -3.03 2.27
N THR A 388 14.03 -3.54 1.67
CA THR A 388 14.81 -2.78 0.66
C THR A 388 13.93 -2.43 -0.54
N LEU A 389 13.17 -3.40 -1.06
CA LEU A 389 12.22 -3.17 -2.15
C LEU A 389 11.14 -2.16 -1.73
N ALA A 390 10.54 -2.33 -0.54
CA ALA A 390 9.47 -1.47 -0.08
C ALA A 390 9.92 -0.03 0.14
N ASN A 391 11.09 0.18 0.76
CA ASN A 391 11.69 1.51 0.87
C ASN A 391 11.99 2.11 -0.52
N ALA A 392 12.48 1.33 -1.48
CA ALA A 392 12.76 1.81 -2.83
C ALA A 392 11.48 2.19 -3.58
N VAL A 393 10.41 1.40 -3.49
CA VAL A 393 9.13 1.69 -4.14
C VAL A 393 8.47 2.94 -3.55
N GLY A 394 8.47 3.08 -2.22
CA GLY A 394 7.99 4.28 -1.56
C GLY A 394 8.81 5.52 -1.92
N ALA A 395 10.15 5.42 -1.90
CA ALA A 395 11.02 6.53 -2.26
C ALA A 395 10.92 6.91 -3.75
N ALA A 396 10.82 5.94 -4.66
CA ALA A 396 10.62 6.20 -6.09
C ALA A 396 9.27 6.88 -6.36
N THR A 397 8.23 6.55 -5.58
CA THR A 397 6.92 7.22 -5.66
C THR A 397 7.04 8.65 -5.20
N ALA A 398 7.84 8.91 -4.16
CA ALA A 398 8.06 10.26 -3.65
C ALA A 398 8.76 11.22 -4.63
N MET A 399 9.37 10.67 -5.69
CA MET A 399 10.02 11.44 -6.75
C MET A 399 9.03 11.87 -7.86
N GLY A 400 7.80 11.39 -7.82
CA GLY A 400 6.69 11.79 -8.70
C GLY A 400 5.81 12.86 -8.05
N CYS A 401 4.83 13.36 -8.79
CA CYS A 401 3.82 14.29 -8.28
C CYS A 401 2.47 13.56 -8.20
N GLY A 402 1.89 13.48 -7.00
CA GLY A 402 0.64 12.80 -6.72
C GLY A 402 0.74 11.26 -6.71
N ALA A 403 -0.44 10.63 -6.57
CA ALA A 403 -0.62 9.19 -6.63
C ALA A 403 -1.44 8.77 -7.87
N GLY A 404 -2.18 7.66 -7.80
CA GLY A 404 -2.89 7.08 -8.92
C GLY A 404 -1.95 6.66 -10.04
N ARG A 405 -2.11 7.23 -11.23
CA ARG A 405 -1.23 6.91 -12.37
C ARG A 405 0.22 7.34 -12.15
N ASN A 406 0.46 8.25 -11.20
CA ASN A 406 1.77 8.81 -10.89
C ASN A 406 2.61 8.00 -9.88
N VAL A 407 2.07 6.91 -9.31
CA VAL A 407 2.88 5.99 -8.49
C VAL A 407 4.10 5.47 -9.27
N ALA A 408 5.14 4.99 -8.60
CA ALA A 408 6.38 4.63 -9.29
C ALA A 408 6.19 3.54 -10.36
N SER A 409 6.86 3.70 -11.51
CA SER A 409 7.03 2.61 -12.47
C SER A 409 8.12 1.64 -12.00
N LEU A 410 8.03 0.36 -12.40
CA LEU A 410 9.08 -0.61 -12.10
C LEU A 410 10.46 -0.14 -12.56
N ARG A 411 10.55 0.50 -13.73
CA ARG A 411 11.80 1.07 -14.23
C ARG A 411 12.42 2.04 -13.23
N LYS A 412 11.63 2.96 -12.66
CA LYS A 412 12.13 3.95 -11.70
C LYS A 412 12.62 3.29 -10.41
N VAL A 413 11.90 2.26 -9.96
CA VAL A 413 12.30 1.45 -8.79
C VAL A 413 13.63 0.74 -9.05
N LEU A 414 13.81 0.13 -10.23
CA LEU A 414 15.05 -0.53 -10.62
C LEU A 414 16.23 0.44 -10.72
N GLU A 415 16.02 1.64 -11.26
CA GLU A 415 17.03 2.71 -11.31
C GLU A 415 17.49 3.08 -9.89
N LEU A 416 16.55 3.31 -8.97
CA LEU A 416 16.86 3.68 -7.59
C LEU A 416 17.58 2.56 -6.82
N LEU A 417 17.15 1.30 -7.00
CA LEU A 417 17.83 0.14 -6.41
C LEU A 417 19.29 0.05 -6.88
N LYS A 418 19.55 0.27 -8.17
CA LYS A 418 20.91 0.24 -8.76
C LYS A 418 21.82 1.33 -8.18
N GLU A 419 21.28 2.49 -7.85
CA GLU A 419 22.03 3.57 -7.18
C GLU A 419 22.45 3.19 -5.76
N SER A 420 21.62 2.41 -5.04
CA SER A 420 21.90 1.92 -3.68
C SER A 420 22.25 3.04 -2.67
N ASP A 421 21.81 4.28 -2.93
CA ASP A 421 22.11 5.43 -2.08
C ASP A 421 21.13 5.51 -0.89
N LEU A 422 21.50 4.85 0.21
CA LEU A 422 20.74 4.89 1.46
C LEU A 422 20.95 6.19 2.27
N ASN A 423 19.88 6.65 2.90
CA ASN A 423 19.88 7.67 3.94
C ASN A 423 20.23 7.04 5.29
N GLU A 424 21.53 6.79 5.52
CA GLU A 424 22.03 6.24 6.78
C GLU A 424 22.21 7.37 7.81
N ASP A 425 21.28 7.44 8.76
CA ASP A 425 21.42 8.22 9.99
C ASP A 425 21.92 7.29 11.10
N ASP A 426 23.24 7.09 11.17
CA ASP A 426 23.88 6.16 12.11
C ASP A 426 23.50 6.48 13.55
N LYS A 427 23.40 7.77 13.91
CA LYS A 427 23.01 8.20 15.25
C LYS A 427 21.58 7.75 15.57
N PHE A 428 20.64 7.97 14.66
CA PHE A 428 19.26 7.52 14.84
C PHE A 428 19.18 6.00 15.00
N TRP A 429 19.88 5.25 14.15
CA TRP A 429 19.87 3.79 14.23
C TRP A 429 20.55 3.29 15.50
N ASP A 430 21.67 3.87 15.92
CA ASP A 430 22.29 3.53 17.21
C ASP A 430 21.32 3.81 18.37
N GLU A 431 20.60 4.94 18.37
CA GLU A 431 19.59 5.25 19.41
C GLU A 431 18.43 4.25 19.42
N VAL A 432 17.91 3.86 18.26
CA VAL A 432 16.82 2.87 18.14
C VAL A 432 17.27 1.46 18.56
N LEU A 433 18.53 1.12 18.30
CA LEU A 433 19.07 -0.22 18.51
C LEU A 433 19.75 -0.41 19.88
N ASN A 434 20.20 0.67 20.53
CA ASN A 434 20.87 0.62 21.84
C ASN A 434 19.93 0.07 22.95
N ASP A 435 20.49 -0.76 23.84
CA ASP A 435 19.85 -1.45 24.97
C ASP A 435 18.77 -2.51 24.64
N LYS A 436 18.52 -2.84 23.36
CA LYS A 436 17.32 -3.62 22.96
C LYS A 436 17.57 -4.95 22.28
N VAL A 437 18.78 -5.46 22.35
CA VAL A 437 19.14 -6.78 21.82
C VAL A 437 19.44 -7.69 22.98
N ASN A 438 18.46 -8.45 23.48
CA ASN A 438 18.77 -9.55 24.40
C ASN A 438 17.93 -10.83 24.14
N SER A 439 17.10 -10.88 23.09
CA SER A 439 16.31 -12.09 22.79
C SER A 439 15.92 -12.34 21.33
N GLN A 440 16.15 -11.42 20.38
CA GLN A 440 15.74 -11.58 18.97
C GLN A 440 16.89 -11.31 18.01
N ASP A 441 16.91 -12.03 16.89
CA ASP A 441 17.90 -11.84 15.83
C ASP A 441 17.70 -10.48 15.15
N LEU A 442 18.68 -9.59 15.28
CA LEU A 442 18.62 -8.25 14.71
C LEU A 442 19.41 -8.20 13.40
N THR A 443 18.74 -7.83 12.32
CA THR A 443 19.34 -7.59 10.99
C THR A 443 19.22 -6.13 10.60
N VAL A 444 20.31 -5.52 10.12
CA VAL A 444 20.31 -4.12 9.67
C VAL A 444 20.90 -4.04 8.28
N LEU A 445 20.17 -3.43 7.34
CA LEU A 445 20.68 -3.10 6.01
C LEU A 445 21.68 -1.94 6.10
N SER A 446 22.85 -2.08 5.49
CA SER A 446 23.88 -1.03 5.48
C SER A 446 24.63 -0.92 4.14
N LYS A 447 25.27 0.24 3.89
CA LYS A 447 26.19 0.47 2.76
C LYS A 447 27.52 -0.24 2.94
N LEU A 448 27.99 -0.35 4.19
CA LEU A 448 29.28 -0.93 4.55
C LEU A 448 29.08 -2.30 5.22
N VAL A 449 29.88 -3.29 4.80
CA VAL A 449 30.02 -4.56 5.54
C VAL A 449 30.98 -4.30 6.69
N VAL A 450 30.43 -3.99 7.87
CA VAL A 450 31.24 -3.86 9.09
C VAL A 450 31.20 -5.19 9.82
N ASN A 451 32.34 -5.87 9.90
CA ASN A 451 32.52 -6.99 10.82
C ASN A 451 32.73 -6.40 12.23
N GLY A 452 31.65 -6.22 13.01
CA GLY A 452 31.75 -5.68 14.36
C GLY A 452 30.51 -5.92 15.22
N ASN A 453 30.74 -6.52 16.39
CA ASN A 453 29.81 -7.00 17.44
C ASN A 453 28.86 -8.14 17.07
N HIS A 454 28.97 -9.25 17.84
CA HIS A 454 28.29 -10.55 17.62
C HIS A 454 26.76 -10.53 17.75
N GLN A 455 26.12 -9.38 17.95
CA GLN A 455 24.69 -9.28 18.23
C GLN A 455 23.84 -8.70 17.09
N VAL A 456 24.47 -8.06 16.08
CA VAL A 456 23.76 -7.41 14.97
C VAL A 456 24.27 -7.95 13.64
N ASN A 457 23.38 -8.55 12.85
CA ASN A 457 23.70 -9.02 11.51
C ASN A 457 23.56 -7.87 10.50
N ARG A 458 24.68 -7.32 10.02
CA ARG A 458 24.68 -6.27 8.99
C ARG A 458 24.68 -6.87 7.59
N VAL A 459 23.70 -6.49 6.77
CA VAL A 459 23.52 -6.96 5.39
C VAL A 459 23.82 -5.82 4.42
N SER A 460 24.76 -6.04 3.50
CA SER A 460 25.10 -5.05 2.47
C SER A 460 23.94 -4.83 1.50
N VAL A 461 23.60 -3.56 1.25
CA VAL A 461 22.61 -3.17 0.24
C VAL A 461 23.01 -3.63 -1.17
N GLN A 462 24.30 -3.58 -1.52
CA GLN A 462 24.75 -4.04 -2.84
C GLN A 462 24.51 -5.54 -3.04
N LYS A 463 24.68 -6.35 -1.98
CA LYS A 463 24.34 -7.78 -2.01
C LYS A 463 22.84 -7.99 -2.21
N VAL A 464 22.01 -7.28 -1.45
CA VAL A 464 20.55 -7.38 -1.58
C VAL A 464 20.12 -7.00 -3.00
N VAL A 465 20.63 -5.89 -3.52
CA VAL A 465 20.29 -5.39 -4.86
C VAL A 465 20.71 -6.36 -5.96
N SER A 466 21.91 -6.94 -5.89
CA SER A 466 22.39 -7.86 -6.93
C SER A 466 21.57 -9.14 -7.02
N GLU A 467 21.01 -9.60 -5.90
CA GLU A 467 20.14 -10.78 -5.84
C GLU A 467 18.64 -10.45 -6.09
N LEU A 468 18.21 -9.22 -5.80
CA LEU A 468 16.83 -8.76 -6.00
C LEU A 468 16.54 -8.36 -7.46
N LEU A 469 17.48 -7.67 -8.12
CA LEU A 469 17.28 -7.15 -9.49
C LEU A 469 16.85 -8.23 -10.50
N PRO A 470 17.49 -9.42 -10.58
CA PRO A 470 17.08 -10.44 -11.53
C PRO A 470 15.65 -10.93 -11.31
N LYS A 471 15.19 -10.98 -10.05
CA LYS A 471 13.83 -11.40 -9.71
C LYS A 471 12.79 -10.41 -10.25
N LEU A 472 13.06 -9.11 -10.11
CA LEU A 472 12.19 -8.04 -10.60
C LEU A 472 12.24 -7.90 -12.14
N GLU A 473 13.40 -8.05 -12.76
CA GLU A 473 13.55 -7.98 -14.22
C GLU A 473 12.93 -9.19 -14.94
N SER A 474 12.87 -10.35 -14.26
CA SER A 474 12.21 -11.56 -14.77
C SER A 474 10.70 -11.62 -14.52
N ALA A 475 10.16 -10.71 -13.70
CA ALA A 475 8.72 -10.64 -13.46
C ALA A 475 8.04 -10.33 -14.81
N PRO A 476 7.10 -11.18 -15.26
CA PRO A 476 6.52 -11.03 -16.59
C PRO A 476 5.85 -9.67 -16.69
N ALA A 477 6.35 -8.81 -17.56
CA ALA A 477 5.60 -7.67 -18.05
C ALA A 477 4.37 -8.23 -18.79
N LYS A 478 3.28 -8.46 -18.06
CA LYS A 478 1.99 -8.82 -18.67
C LYS A 478 1.63 -7.62 -19.54
N LYS A 479 1.78 -7.78 -20.85
CA LYS A 479 1.26 -6.83 -21.82
C LYS A 479 -0.22 -6.65 -21.49
N VAL A 480 -0.62 -5.43 -21.17
CA VAL A 480 -2.02 -5.00 -21.12
C VAL A 480 -2.66 -5.50 -22.41
N ALA A 481 -3.52 -6.51 -22.30
CA ALA A 481 -4.27 -7.00 -23.44
C ALA A 481 -5.20 -5.85 -23.84
N ALA A 482 -5.02 -5.33 -25.05
CA ALA A 482 -5.91 -4.30 -25.58
C ALA A 482 -7.36 -4.76 -25.41
N PRO A 483 -8.26 -3.89 -24.89
CA PRO A 483 -9.62 -4.30 -24.60
C PRO A 483 -10.26 -4.86 -25.86
N SER A 484 -10.77 -6.10 -25.77
CA SER A 484 -11.59 -6.66 -26.83
C SER A 484 -12.84 -5.80 -26.91
N LYS A 485 -12.96 -4.99 -27.95
CA LYS A 485 -14.22 -4.30 -28.28
C LYS A 485 -15.33 -5.35 -28.35
N ARG A 486 -16.25 -5.31 -27.40
CA ARG A 486 -17.58 -5.91 -27.51
C ARG A 486 -18.61 -4.91 -27.08
#